data_AF-A0A095WY50-F1
#
_entry.id   AF-A0A095WY50-F1
#
_cell.length_a   1.000
_cell.length_b   1.000
_cell.length_c   1.000
_cell.angle_alpha   90.00
_cell.angle_beta   90.00
_cell.angle_gamma   90.00
#
_symmetry.space_group_name_H-M   'P 1'
#
loop_
_entity.id
_entity.type
_entity.pdbx_description
1 polymer ?
#
loop_
_entity_poly.entity_id
_entity_poly.type
_entity_poly.pdbx_seq_one_letter_code
_entity_poly.pdbx_strand_id
1 'polypeptide(L)' 'MGRGRQKAKQTKVARKLKYTSPETDFDALQRELAAERGESNDPYGDIPPATDEDNWDDYDNYK' A
#
# COMPACT_ATOMS: atom_id res chain seq x y z
N MET A 1 37.42 18.95 -6.36
CA MET A 1 36.71 18.81 -7.65
C MET A 1 35.86 17.53 -7.80
N GLY A 2 35.48 16.81 -6.73
CA GLY A 2 34.71 15.54 -6.84
C GLY A 2 33.21 15.60 -6.51
N ARG A 3 32.77 16.61 -5.74
CA ARG A 3 31.42 16.66 -5.16
C ARG A 3 30.30 16.85 -6.20
N GLY A 4 30.52 17.63 -7.26
CA GLY A 4 29.51 17.88 -8.29
C GLY A 4 29.12 16.61 -9.08
N ARG A 5 30.10 15.74 -9.35
CA ARG A 5 29.87 14.46 -10.05
C ARG A 5 29.11 13.47 -9.17
N GLN A 6 29.44 13.41 -7.88
CA GLN A 6 28.72 12.57 -6.91
C GLN A 6 27.26 13.05 -6.76
N LYS A 7 27.04 14.36 -6.62
CA LYS A 7 25.69 14.95 -6.55
C LYS A 7 24.87 14.62 -7.80
N ALA A 8 25.44 14.79 -8.99
CA ALA A 8 24.78 14.43 -10.24
C ALA A 8 24.40 12.94 -10.32
N LYS A 9 25.31 12.04 -9.90
CA LYS A 9 25.03 10.59 -9.83
C LYS A 9 23.89 10.29 -8.86
N GLN A 10 23.91 10.87 -7.67
CA GLN A 10 22.85 10.67 -6.66
C GLN A 10 21.50 11.19 -7.14
N THR A 11 21.43 12.38 -7.75
CA THR A 11 20.17 12.91 -8.30
C THR A 11 19.62 12.02 -9.41
N LYS A 12 20.47 11.44 -10.26
CA LYS A 12 20.04 10.49 -11.29
C LYS A 12 19.45 9.22 -10.67
N VAL A 13 20.10 8.65 -9.66
CA VAL A 13 19.61 7.47 -8.93
C VAL A 13 18.29 7.77 -8.21
N ALA A 14 18.22 8.89 -7.49
CA ALA A 14 17.01 9.31 -6.78
C ALA A 14 15.83 9.54 -7.75
N ARG A 15 16.07 10.15 -8.91
CA ARG A 15 15.04 10.31 -9.94
C ARG A 15 14.58 8.95 -10.46
N LYS A 16 15.51 8.01 -10.73
CA LYS A 16 15.14 6.65 -11.12
C LYS A 16 14.22 6.05 -10.05
N LEU A 17 14.65 6.00 -8.79
CA LEU A 17 13.86 5.44 -7.69
C LEU A 17 12.49 6.10 -7.50
N LYS A 18 12.41 7.43 -7.65
CA LYS A 18 11.15 8.17 -7.46
C LYS A 18 10.13 7.90 -8.57
N TYR A 19 10.59 7.72 -9.81
CA TYR A 19 9.73 7.65 -10.98
C TYR A 19 9.70 6.27 -11.66
N THR A 20 10.46 5.30 -11.15
CA THR A 20 10.26 3.89 -11.52
C THR A 20 9.13 3.33 -10.67
N SER A 21 7.98 3.12 -11.29
CA SER A 21 7.04 2.13 -10.77
C SER A 21 7.61 0.75 -11.09
N PRO A 22 7.75 -0.16 -10.12
CA PRO A 22 7.98 -1.56 -10.45
C PRO A 22 6.83 -2.05 -11.32
N GLU A 23 7.14 -2.83 -12.34
CA GLU A 23 6.14 -3.60 -13.08
C GLU A 23 5.70 -4.73 -12.16
N THR A 24 4.43 -4.70 -11.76
CA THR A 24 3.82 -5.76 -10.94
C THR A 24 3.35 -6.87 -11.87
N ASP A 25 3.79 -8.10 -11.62
CA ASP A 25 3.29 -9.28 -12.31
C ASP A 25 1.87 -9.60 -11.79
N PHE A 26 0.86 -9.17 -12.56
CA PHE A 26 -0.55 -9.36 -12.21
C PHE A 26 -0.97 -10.84 -12.27
N ASP A 27 -0.33 -11.65 -13.12
CA ASP A 27 -0.65 -13.08 -13.25
C ASP A 27 -0.19 -13.84 -12.00
N ALA A 28 0.98 -13.49 -11.46
CA ALA A 28 1.47 -14.03 -10.20
C ALA A 28 0.56 -13.64 -9.02
N LEU A 29 0.14 -12.37 -8.94
CA LEU A 29 -0.76 -11.86 -7.89
C LEU A 29 -2.13 -12.55 -7.94
N GLN A 30 -2.69 -12.72 -9.13
CA GLN A 30 -3.98 -13.40 -9.30
C GLN A 30 -3.91 -14.85 -8.83
N ARG A 31 -2.81 -15.55 -9.12
CA ARG A 31 -2.61 -16.93 -8.66
C ARG A 31 -2.51 -17.02 -7.13
N GLU A 32 -1.84 -16.06 -6.49
CA GLU A 32 -1.73 -15.99 -5.02
C GLU A 32 -3.10 -15.76 -4.37
N LEU A 33 -3.87 -14.77 -4.85
CA LEU A 33 -5.23 -14.51 -4.38
C LEU A 33 -6.19 -15.69 -4.60
N ALA A 34 -6.07 -16.36 -5.75
CA ALA A 34 -6.89 -17.54 -6.04
C ALA A 34 -6.53 -18.73 -5.15
N ALA A 35 -5.24 -18.89 -4.79
CA ALA A 35 -4.78 -19.92 -3.86
C ALA A 35 -5.26 -19.63 -2.43
N GLU A 36 -5.16 -18.38 -1.96
CA GLU A 36 -5.64 -17.95 -0.66
C GLU A 36 -7.17 -18.12 -0.51
N ARG A 37 -7.94 -17.86 -1.57
CA ARG A 37 -9.40 -18.06 -1.55
C ARG A 37 -9.82 -19.54 -1.47
N GLY A 38 -8.95 -20.47 -1.87
CA GLY A 38 -9.18 -21.91 -1.75
C GLY A 38 -8.94 -22.46 -0.34
N GLU A 39 -8.07 -21.79 0.44
CA GLU A 39 -7.79 -22.07 1.84
C GLU A 39 -8.52 -21.04 2.73
N SER A 40 -9.84 -21.15 2.84
CA SER A 40 -10.68 -20.20 3.59
C SER A 40 -10.33 -20.15 5.09
N ASN A 41 -9.33 -19.34 5.44
CA ASN A 41 -9.12 -18.73 6.75
C ASN A 41 -9.17 -17.21 6.53
N ASP A 42 -10.33 -16.70 6.10
CA ASP A 42 -10.57 -15.26 6.05
C ASP A 42 -10.67 -14.75 7.50
N PRO A 43 -9.64 -14.06 8.05
CA PRO A 43 -9.68 -13.56 9.42
C PRO A 43 -10.61 -12.35 9.57
N TYR A 44 -11.16 -11.86 8.47
CA TYR A 44 -12.00 -10.67 8.36
C TYR A 44 -13.45 -10.98 7.99
N GLY A 45 -13.80 -12.24 7.77
CA GLY A 45 -15.16 -12.68 7.41
C GLY A 45 -16.23 -12.39 8.48
N ASP A 46 -15.82 -12.18 9.72
CA ASP A 46 -16.71 -11.85 10.86
C ASP A 46 -16.77 -10.34 11.17
N ILE A 47 -16.13 -9.46 10.39
CA ILE A 47 -16.28 -8.03 10.62
C ILE A 47 -17.67 -7.59 10.16
N PRO A 48 -18.56 -7.14 11.08
CA PRO A 48 -19.83 -6.56 10.66
C PRO A 48 -19.55 -5.34 9.78
N PRO A 49 -20.39 -5.08 8.75
CA PRO A 49 -20.23 -3.91 7.92
C PRO A 49 -20.17 -2.67 8.82
N ALA A 50 -19.18 -1.80 8.60
CA ALA A 50 -19.12 -0.53 9.30
C ALA A 50 -20.40 0.23 8.98
N THR A 51 -21.35 0.20 9.91
CA THR A 51 -22.52 1.06 9.88
C THR A 51 -22.02 2.47 10.16
N ASP A 52 -22.39 3.43 9.32
CA ASP A 52 -22.01 4.85 9.44
C ASP A 52 -22.50 5.53 10.74
N GLU A 53 -23.10 4.77 11.67
CA GLU A 53 -23.76 5.24 12.90
C GLU A 53 -22.83 5.33 14.11
N ASP A 54 -21.68 4.64 14.15
CA ASP A 54 -20.92 4.46 15.40
C ASP A 54 -19.66 5.34 15.59
N ASN A 55 -19.36 6.30 14.70
CA ASN A 55 -18.07 7.02 14.76
C ASN A 55 -18.13 8.55 14.70
N TRP A 56 -19.31 9.16 14.70
CA TRP A 56 -19.44 10.63 14.67
C TRP A 56 -19.94 11.22 16.00
N ASP A 57 -20.67 10.45 16.80
CA ASP A 57 -21.28 10.95 18.04
C ASP A 57 -20.25 11.17 19.18
N ASP A 58 -19.13 10.44 19.20
CA ASP A 58 -18.09 10.60 20.24
C ASP A 58 -17.20 11.84 20.02
N TYR A 59 -17.05 12.28 18.76
CA TYR A 59 -16.21 13.44 18.41
C TYR A 59 -16.88 14.79 18.74
N ASP A 60 -18.21 14.84 18.75
CA ASP A 60 -18.97 16.06 19.01
C ASP A 60 -19.18 16.35 20.51
N ASN A 61 -18.94 15.38 21.40
CA ASN A 61 -19.06 15.55 22.86
C ASN A 61 -17.80 16.16 23.53
N TYR A 62 -16.75 16.47 22.76
CA TYR A 62 -15.52 17.12 23.22
C TYR A 62 -15.47 18.62 22.83
N LYS A 63 -16.56 19.36 23.08
CA LYS A 63 -16.60 20.82 22.90
C LYS A 63 -16.91 21.60 24.18
#